data_AF-A0A553DV80-F1
#
_entry.id   AF-A0A553DV80-F1
#
_cell.length_a   1.000
_cell.length_b   1.000
_cell.length_c   1.000
_cell.angle_alpha   90.00
_cell.angle_beta   90.00
_cell.angle_gamma   90.00
#
_symmetry.space_group_name_H-M   'P 1'
#
loop_
_entity.id
_entity.type
_entity.pdbx_description
1 polymer ?
#
loop_
_entity_poly.entity_id
_entity_poly.type
_entity_poly.pdbx_seq_one_letter_code
_entity_poly.pdbx_strand_id
1 'polypeptide(L)' 'MDVILKNVKKKDLPVLKSLAKSLGFEIEKEHKPYNPEFVKEILEAAKEVREGKYVKISMEELDNLWK' A
#
# COMPACT_ATOMS: atom_id res chain seq x y z
N MET A 1 8.22 9.29 -22.50
CA MET A 1 9.62 9.59 -22.12
C MET A 1 9.64 9.58 -20.60
N ASP A 2 10.26 8.58 -19.99
CA ASP A 2 10.25 8.40 -18.53
C ASP A 2 11.42 9.14 -17.89
N VAL A 3 11.13 10.05 -16.96
CA VAL A 3 12.14 10.85 -16.25
C VAL A 3 12.32 10.26 -14.85
N ILE A 4 13.53 9.77 -14.56
CA ILE A 4 13.88 9.20 -13.25
C ILE A 4 14.85 10.14 -12.53
N LEU A 5 14.45 10.65 -11.36
CA LEU A 5 15.30 11.48 -10.52
C LEU A 5 16.03 10.60 -9.48
N LYS A 6 17.36 10.49 -9.57
CA LYS A 6 18.21 9.80 -8.59
C LYS A 6 18.79 10.78 -7.57
N ASN A 7 18.98 10.33 -6.32
CA ASN A 7 19.61 11.09 -5.23
C ASN A 7 18.86 12.35 -4.76
N VAL A 8 17.53 12.39 -4.91
CA VAL A 8 16.69 13.51 -4.43
C VAL A 8 16.65 13.52 -2.90
N LYS A 9 17.06 14.63 -2.28
CA LYS A 9 16.99 14.79 -0.82
C LYS A 9 15.71 15.55 -0.45
N LYS A 10 15.25 15.38 0.80
CA LYS A 10 14.09 16.13 1.33
C LYS A 10 14.24 17.65 1.22
N LYS A 11 15.48 18.16 1.21
CA LYS A 11 15.81 19.59 1.07
C LYS A 11 15.53 20.14 -0.32
N ASP A 12 15.47 19.28 -1.34
CA ASP A 12 15.30 19.67 -2.73
C ASP A 12 13.81 19.74 -3.14
N LEU A 13 12.92 19.15 -2.32
CA LEU A 13 11.47 19.16 -2.54
C LEU A 13 10.85 20.55 -2.74
N PRO A 14 11.22 21.60 -2.00
CA PRO A 14 10.67 22.95 -2.22
C PRO A 14 11.02 23.49 -3.61
N VAL A 15 12.26 23.24 -4.08
CA VAL A 15 12.74 23.68 -5.39
C VAL A 15 12.00 22.91 -6.50
N LEU A 16 11.86 21.60 -6.34
CA LEU A 16 11.11 20.76 -7.27
C LEU A 16 9.64 21.16 -7.35
N LYS A 17 9.01 21.50 -6.22
CA LYS A 17 7.63 22.02 -6.20
C LYS A 17 7.49 23.35 -6.93
N SER A 18 8.43 24.27 -6.75
CA SER A 18 8.44 25.54 -7.46
C SER A 18 8.61 25.35 -8.98
N LEU A 19 9.52 24.46 -9.40
CA LEU A 19 9.72 24.12 -10.80
C LEU A 19 8.47 23.46 -11.42
N ALA A 20 7.88 22.49 -10.72
CA ALA A 20 6.66 21.83 -11.15
C ALA A 20 5.51 22.83 -11.34
N LYS A 21 5.32 23.74 -10.37
CA LYS A 21 4.32 24.81 -10.45
C LYS A 21 4.54 25.73 -11.64
N SER A 22 5.79 26.11 -11.92
CA SER A 22 6.15 26.90 -13.10
C SER A 22 5.91 26.15 -14.42
N LEU A 23 6.03 24.83 -14.41
CA LEU A 23 5.80 23.96 -15.57
C LEU A 23 4.34 23.48 -15.71
N GLY A 24 3.46 23.85 -14.77
CA GLY A 24 2.02 23.57 -14.84
C GLY A 24 1.60 22.20 -14.33
N PHE A 25 2.42 21.51 -13.52
CA PHE A 25 2.05 20.25 -12.88
C PHE A 25 2.36 20.27 -11.38
N GLU A 26 1.74 19.39 -10.62
CA GLU A 26 1.88 19.36 -9.16
C GLU A 26 2.54 18.05 -8.71
N ILE A 27 3.53 18.15 -7.83
CA ILE A 27 4.19 16.97 -7.24
C ILE A 27 3.34 16.54 -6.05
N GLU A 28 2.36 15.67 -6.32
CA GLU A 28 1.64 14.96 -5.28
C GLU A 28 2.47 13.78 -4.77
N LYS A 29 2.47 13.58 -3.45
CA LYS A 29 2.85 12.29 -2.89
C LYS A 29 1.62 11.42 -3.00
N GLU A 30 1.68 10.34 -3.78
CA GLU A 30 0.66 9.29 -3.73
C GLU A 30 0.48 8.87 -2.26
N HIS A 31 -0.69 9.21 -1.72
CA HIS A 31 -0.89 9.28 -0.28
C HIS A 31 -1.46 7.99 0.33
N LYS A 32 -1.45 6.89 -0.42
CA LYS A 32 -1.95 5.59 0.07
C LYS A 32 -1.00 4.46 -0.33
N PRO A 33 0.05 4.19 0.47
CA PRO A 33 0.90 3.02 0.26
C PRO A 33 0.13 1.69 0.38
N TYR A 34 -1.09 1.71 0.92
CA TYR A 34 -1.93 0.53 1.08
C TYR A 34 -3.28 0.73 0.40
N ASN A 35 -3.75 -0.31 -0.29
CA ASN A 35 -5.10 -0.36 -0.83
C ASN A 35 -6.12 -0.32 0.34
N PRO A 36 -7.01 0.68 0.40
CA PRO A 36 -7.98 0.79 1.48
C PRO A 36 -8.95 -0.40 1.58
N GLU A 37 -9.29 -1.06 0.47
CA GLU A 37 -10.14 -2.26 0.50
C GLU A 37 -9.44 -3.42 1.21
N PHE A 38 -8.17 -3.64 0.87
CA PHE A 38 -7.33 -4.67 1.50
C PHE A 38 -7.17 -4.45 3.01
N VAL A 39 -7.00 -3.19 3.45
CA VAL A 39 -6.92 -2.86 4.87
C VAL A 39 -8.24 -3.17 5.58
N LYS A 40 -9.38 -2.89 4.93
CA LYS A 40 -10.69 -3.16 5.49
C LYS A 40 -10.93 -4.66 5.67
N GLU A 41 -10.60 -5.47 4.66
CA GLU A 41 -10.73 -6.94 4.72
C GLU A 41 -9.91 -7.54 5.88
N ILE A 42 -8.67 -7.09 6.08
CA ILE A 42 -7.84 -7.56 7.19
C ILE A 42 -8.45 -7.21 8.56
N LEU A 43 -8.99 -5.99 8.70
CA LEU A 43 -9.61 -5.55 9.95
C LEU A 43 -10.90 -6.33 10.25
N GLU A 44 -11.68 -6.65 9.22
CA GLU A 44 -12.88 -7.50 9.35
C GLU A 44 -12.49 -8.93 9.73
N ALA A 45 -11.54 -9.55 9.02
CA ALA A 45 -11.05 -10.88 9.35
C ALA A 45 -10.47 -10.95 10.78
N ALA A 46 -9.71 -9.93 11.21
CA ALA A 46 -9.19 -9.85 12.57
C ALA A 46 -10.31 -9.77 13.62
N LYS A 47 -11.43 -9.11 13.29
CA LYS A 47 -12.62 -9.06 14.15
C LYS A 47 -13.33 -10.41 14.19
N GLU A 48 -13.49 -11.09 13.07
CA GLU A 48 -14.10 -12.42 12.98
C GLU A 48 -13.33 -13.47 13.79
N VAL A 49 -12.00 -13.44 13.73
CA VAL A 49 -11.15 -14.31 14.55
C VAL A 49 -11.38 -14.04 16.04
N ARG A 50 -11.49 -12.77 16.47
CA ARG A 50 -11.79 -12.40 17.86
C ARG A 50 -13.19 -12.82 18.29
N GLU A 51 -14.16 -12.78 17.38
CA GLU A 51 -15.53 -13.26 17.58
C GLU A 51 -15.62 -14.81 17.56
N GLY A 52 -14.52 -15.51 17.30
CA GLY A 52 -14.46 -16.97 17.27
C GLY A 52 -14.93 -17.58 15.94
N LYS A 53 -15.17 -16.77 14.90
CA LYS A 53 -15.52 -17.20 13.54
C LYS A 53 -14.26 -17.54 12.75
N TYR A 54 -13.51 -18.52 13.22
CA TYR A 54 -12.34 -19.04 12.50
C TYR A 54 -12.46 -20.55 12.33
N VAL A 55 -11.89 -21.07 11.25
CA VAL A 55 -11.72 -22.51 11.06
C VAL A 55 -10.26 -22.82 11.33
N LYS A 56 -9.99 -23.70 12.30
CA LYS A 56 -8.66 -24.27 12.47
C LYS A 56 -8.49 -25.35 11.41
N ILE A 57 -7.53 -25.15 10.53
CA ILE A 57 -7.15 -26.11 9.50
C ILE A 57 -5.78 -26.64 9.89
N SER A 58 -5.62 -27.96 9.87
CA SER A 58 -4.33 -28.62 10.08
C SER A 58 -3.46 -28.51 8.82
N MET A 59 -2.14 -28.69 8.98
CA MET A 59 -1.23 -28.62 7.83
C MET A 59 -1.54 -29.71 6.78
N GLU A 60 -2.02 -30.88 7.24
CA GLU A 60 -2.42 -31.99 6.38
C GLU A 60 -3.70 -31.68 5.58
N GLU A 61 -4.67 -30.99 6.18
CA GLU A 61 -5.88 -30.52 5.48
C GLU A 61 -5.54 -29.41 4.46
N LEU A 62 -4.61 -28.52 4.79
CA LEU A 62 -4.14 -27.48 3.87
C LEU A 62 -3.46 -28.09 2.65
N ASP A 63 -2.60 -29.09 2.84
CA ASP A 63 -1.92 -29.82 1.76
C ASP A 63 -2.89 -30.58 0.85
N ASN A 64 -4.01 -31.07 1.39
CA ASN A 64 -5.04 -31.75 0.61
C ASN A 64 -5.92 -30.79 -0.21
N LEU A 65 -6.02 -29.51 0.15
CA LEU A 65 -6.77 -28.51 -0.61
C LEU A 65 -6.06 -28.03 -1.88
N TRP A 66 -4.75 -28.28 -1.99
CA TRP A 66 -3.91 -27.87 -3.13
C TRP A 66 -3.54 -29.00 -4.08
N LYS A 67 -4.00 -30.23 -3.83
CA LYS A 67 -3.86 -31.39 -4.73
C LYS A 67 -5.08 -31.57 -5.61
#